data_AF-V2XYQ8-F1
#
_entry.id   AF-V2XYQ8-F1
#
_cell.length_a   1.000
_cell.length_b   1.000
_cell.length_c   1.000
_cell.angle_alpha   90.00
_cell.angle_beta   90.00
_cell.angle_gamma   90.00
#
_symmetry.space_group_name_H-M   'P 1'
#
loop_
_entity.id
_entity.type
_entity.pdbx_description
1 polymer ?
#
loop_
_entity_poly.entity_id
_entity_poly.type
_entity_poly.pdbx_seq_one_letter_code
_entity_poly.pdbx_strand_id
1 'polypeptide(L)' 'MPVISNATRIWELNIHWPIYSQCGVWDGKGVVVYQCVQEHDSVPGTQPPNATYWRFLARR' A
#
# COMPACT_ATOMS: atom_id res chain seq x y z
N MET A 1 4.37 -12.49 12.19
CA MET A 1 5.14 -11.68 11.22
C MET A 1 4.27 -11.47 9.99
N PRO A 2 4.00 -10.22 9.57
CA PRO A 2 3.22 -9.97 8.36
C PRO A 2 3.99 -10.52 7.15
N VAL A 3 3.38 -11.46 6.44
CA VAL A 3 3.97 -12.06 5.24
C VAL A 3 3.81 -11.07 4.10
N ILE A 4 4.92 -10.51 3.62
CA ILE A 4 4.91 -9.67 2.41
C ILE A 4 4.86 -10.59 1.21
N SER A 5 3.79 -10.49 0.43
CA SER A 5 3.60 -11.24 -0.80
C SER A 5 4.76 -11.00 -1.77
N ASN A 6 5.04 -11.98 -2.62
CA ASN A 6 6.10 -11.87 -3.62
C ASN A 6 5.78 -10.74 -4.62
N ALA A 7 4.51 -10.57 -4.97
CA ALA A 7 3.99 -9.48 -5.79
C ALA A 7 3.20 -8.48 -4.93
N THR A 8 3.82 -7.34 -4.62
CA THR A 8 3.12 -6.16 -4.06
C THR A 8 2.71 -5.25 -5.21
N ARG A 9 1.41 -5.05 -5.40
CA ARG A 9 0.88 -4.15 -6.44
C ARG A 9 1.30 -2.71 -6.12
N ILE A 10 1.46 -1.86 -7.12
CA ILE A 10 1.74 -0.43 -6.91
C ILE A 10 0.43 0.34 -6.76
N TRP A 11 0.46 1.49 -6.09
CA TRP A 11 -0.73 2.33 -6.00
C TRP A 11 -1.06 2.92 -7.37
N GLU A 12 -2.26 2.64 -7.88
CA GLU A 12 -2.79 3.20 -9.13
C GLU A 12 -4.22 3.68 -8.90
N LEU A 13 -4.66 4.68 -9.68
CA LEU A 13 -6.00 5.25 -9.61
C LEU A 13 -7.07 4.26 -10.07
N ASN A 14 -8.27 4.34 -9.47
CA ASN A 14 -9.45 3.52 -9.77
C ASN A 14 -9.25 2.01 -9.55
N ILE A 15 -8.31 1.63 -8.68
CA ILE A 15 -8.16 0.26 -8.19
C ILE A 15 -8.85 0.12 -6.84
N HIS A 16 -9.66 -0.92 -6.71
CA HIS A 16 -10.22 -1.32 -5.42
C HIS A 16 -9.15 -2.05 -4.58
N TRP A 17 -8.94 -1.57 -3.36
CA TRP A 17 -8.00 -2.15 -2.40
C TRP A 17 -8.76 -2.82 -1.25
N PRO A 18 -8.84 -4.16 -1.24
CA PRO A 18 -9.41 -4.87 -0.11
C PRO A 18 -8.49 -4.80 1.11
N ILE A 19 -9.07 -4.93 2.30
CA ILE A 19 -8.34 -4.93 3.57
C ILE A 19 -7.21 -5.99 3.55
N TYR A 20 -6.08 -5.68 4.16
CA TYR A 20 -4.84 -6.46 4.18
C TYR A 20 -4.09 -6.57 2.84
N SER A 21 -4.59 -5.99 1.76
CA SER A 21 -3.83 -5.88 0.50
C SER A 21 -2.54 -5.10 0.68
N GLN A 22 -1.54 -5.39 -0.15
CA GLN A 22 -0.21 -4.81 -0.02
C GLN A 22 0.14 -3.94 -1.22
N CYS A 23 0.59 -2.73 -0.91
CA CYS A 23 1.00 -1.73 -1.88
C CYS A 23 2.50 -1.42 -1.75
N GLY A 24 3.23 -1.50 -2.86
CA GLY A 24 4.61 -1.04 -2.96
C GLY A 24 4.68 0.38 -3.49
N VAL A 25 5.44 1.25 -2.82
CA VAL A 25 5.71 2.63 -3.27
C VAL A 25 7.22 2.86 -3.24
N TRP A 26 7.74 3.49 -4.29
CA TRP A 26 9.15 3.88 -4.35
C TRP A 26 9.35 5.24 -3.67
N ASP A 27 10.21 5.29 -2.65
CA ASP A 27 10.52 6.51 -1.89
C ASP A 27 11.81 7.21 -2.38
N GLY A 28 12.35 6.82 -3.54
CA GLY A 28 13.65 7.31 -4.04
C GLY A 28 14.86 6.57 -3.46
N LYS A 29 14.72 5.94 -2.29
CA LYS A 29 15.78 5.18 -1.61
C LYS A 29 15.55 3.66 -1.57
N GLY A 30 14.35 3.21 -1.92
CA GLY A 30 13.94 1.81 -1.83
C GLY A 30 12.43 1.65 -2.03
N VAL A 31 11.97 0.41 -2.00
CA VAL A 31 10.55 0.07 -2.08
C VAL A 31 9.98 0.01 -0.67
N VAL A 32 9.07 0.91 -0.35
CA VAL A 32 8.31 0.87 0.89
C VAL A 32 7.02 0.09 0.65
N VAL A 33 6.78 -0.92 1.50
CA VAL A 33 5.57 -1.74 1.45
C VAL A 33 4.60 -1.26 2.53
N TYR A 34 3.40 -0.93 2.08
CA TYR A 34 2.26 -0.57 2.91
C TYR A 34 1.19 -1.66 2.83
N GLN A 35 0.44 -1.82 3.91
CA GLN A 35 -0.73 -2.67 3.98
C GLN A 35 -1.98 -1.82 4.08
N CYS A 36 -2.99 -2.16 3.30
CA CYS A 36 -4.31 -1.57 3.37
C CYS A 36 -4.96 -1.97 4.71
N VAL A 37 -5.28 -0.98 5.55
CA VAL A 37 -5.98 -1.19 6.83
C VAL A 37 -7.48 -0.96 6.73
N GLN A 38 -7.93 -0.30 5.67
CA GLN A 38 -9.34 0.00 5.42
C GLN A 38 -9.64 -0.15 3.94
N GLU A 39 -10.64 -0.95 3.62
CA GLU A 39 -11.09 -1.14 2.24
C GLU A 39 -11.53 0.19 1.62
N HIS A 40 -11.00 0.48 0.42
CA HIS A 40 -11.30 1.71 -0.31
C HIS A 40 -10.94 1.59 -1.79
N ASP A 41 -11.49 2.48 -2.59
CA ASP A 41 -11.06 2.67 -3.98
C ASP A 41 -9.94 3.72 -4.03
N SER A 42 -8.93 3.48 -4.85
CA SER A 42 -7.85 4.43 -5.11
C SER A 42 -8.39 5.68 -5.79
N VAL A 43 -8.57 6.74 -5.01
CA VAL A 43 -8.88 8.09 -5.49
C VAL A 43 -7.76 9.04 -5.04
N PRO A 44 -7.60 10.21 -5.68
CA PRO A 44 -6.58 11.17 -5.27
C PRO A 44 -6.68 11.47 -3.77
N GLY A 45 -5.58 11.31 -3.05
CA GLY A 45 -5.51 11.50 -1.58
C GLY A 45 -5.68 10.24 -0.74
N THR A 46 -6.07 9.10 -1.33
CA THR A 46 -6.00 7.79 -0.63
C THR A 46 -4.66 7.09 -0.81
N GLN A 47 -3.72 7.65 -1.57
CA GLN A 47 -2.38 7.08 -1.77
C GLN A 47 -1.56 7.00 -0.48
N PRO A 48 -0.66 6.00 -0.33
CA PRO A 48 0.35 6.01 0.72
C PRO A 48 1.17 7.31 0.64
N PRO A 49 1.56 7.91 1.78
CA PRO A 49 1.62 7.35 3.14
C PRO A 49 0.41 7.66 4.03
N ASN A 50 -0.81 7.83 3.48
CA ASN A 50 -2.00 8.15 4.27
C ASN A 50 -2.30 7.07 5.33
N ALA A 51 -2.05 7.39 6.61
CA ALA A 51 -2.19 6.46 7.73
C ALA A 51 -3.64 5.99 7.99
N THR A 52 -4.63 6.66 7.40
CA THR A 52 -6.05 6.26 7.47
C THR A 52 -6.28 4.96 6.70
N TYR A 53 -5.62 4.81 5.55
CA TYR A 53 -5.82 3.68 4.62
C TYR A 53 -4.64 2.72 4.59
N TRP A 54 -3.44 3.20 4.94
CA TRP A 54 -2.18 2.49 4.77
C TRP A 54 -1.38 2.40 6.06
N ARG A 55 -0.93 1.18 6.38
CA ARG A 55 0.00 0.88 7.46
C ARG A 55 1.35 0.48 6.90
N PHE A 56 2.41 1.11 7.35
CA PHE A 56 3.78 0.70 7.00
C PHE A 56 4.03 -0.74 7.47
N LEU A 57 4.54 -1.58 6.58
CA LEU A 57 4.98 -2.94 6.90
C LEU A 57 6.50 -3.04 6.93
N ALA A 58 7.16 -2.69 5.83
CA ALA A 58 8.60 -2.82 5.70
C ALA A 58 9.14 -1.96 4.55
N ARG A 59 10.47 -1.87 4.47
CA ARG A 59 11.20 -1.32 3.34
C ARG A 59 12.13 -2.39 2.75
N ARG A 60 12.10 -2.56 1.43
CA ARG A 60 13.02 -3.37 0.63
C ARG A 60 14.02 -2.49 -0.09
#